data_AF-A0A4Q6BHK7-F1
#
_entry.id   AF-A0A4Q6BHK7-F1
#
_cell.length_a   1.000
_cell.length_b   1.000
_cell.length_c   1.000
_cell.angle_alpha   90.00
_cell.angle_beta   90.00
_cell.angle_gamma   90.00
#
_symmetry.space_group_name_H-M   'P 1'
#
loop_
_entity.id
_entity.type
_entity.pdbx_description
1 polymer ?
#
loop_
_entity_poly.entity_id
_entity_poly.type
_entity_poly.pdbx_seq_one_letter_code
_entity_poly.pdbx_strand_id
1 'polypeptide(L)'
;MKKIFLTLGIGSLFALPATAQNVGVGTTTPQAKLSVGTNSEFRVDDNGNIIRINNVPLSFPAAQGGSGQVLTNNGTGTLSWTTPASGAFTVCGDGSAGALSVSVGTTLDLTNNASVLSLPSRHNLNFTNITIAGTLIVPSGTVLKATGTVTITGTVTVAAGSNASSVPRQGVAQTAADTYFGGVGLGSLQAGNIVMAPLQAGGSGKAQASVATVTTGGEGGGGLTIYAKGNIAVTTGASINANGASGVNPQSAGVSMVGTGGGAGGIIVLATKGTLTIGGTIRANGGNGADGFNGNGGTGEGGGGGGGGGIVVLMASSSPAITGTLQTIGGAGGANAAAVSPSTTILTAYGGGACGGNGGNGGGIIPGTTTNANASAGAAGYAITIVLPDIDAYIPGRH
;
A
#
# COMPACT_ATOMS: atom_id res chain seq x y z
N MET A 1 22.71 38.22 92.18
CA MET A 1 23.04 37.92 90.77
C MET A 1 22.14 38.75 89.88
N LYS A 2 22.70 39.63 89.04
CA LYS A 2 21.96 40.53 88.13
C LYS A 2 21.20 39.69 87.09
N LYS A 3 19.87 39.75 87.09
CA LYS A 3 19.05 39.27 85.96
C LYS A 3 18.98 40.38 84.92
N ILE A 4 19.64 40.19 83.78
CA ILE A 4 19.43 41.01 82.58
C ILE A 4 18.10 40.53 81.97
N PHE A 5 17.10 41.40 81.96
CA PHE A 5 15.92 41.22 81.12
C PHE A 5 16.22 41.88 79.77
N LEU A 6 16.37 41.07 78.73
CA LEU A 6 16.42 41.53 77.36
C LEU A 6 14.99 41.47 76.81
N THR A 7 14.30 42.61 76.77
CA THR A 7 13.01 42.71 76.08
C THR A 7 13.29 42.84 74.59
N LEU A 8 13.22 41.73 73.85
CA LEU A 8 13.15 41.77 72.39
C LEU A 8 11.75 42.24 72.02
N GLY A 9 11.62 43.53 71.70
CA GLY A 9 10.44 44.05 71.04
C GLY A 9 10.29 43.34 69.70
N ILE A 10 9.18 42.62 69.52
CA ILE A 10 8.71 42.15 68.21
C ILE A 10 8.25 43.37 67.40
N GLY A 11 9.21 44.17 66.95
CA GLY A 11 9.01 45.09 65.84
C GLY A 11 8.75 44.24 64.60
N SER A 12 7.55 44.34 64.06
CA SER A 12 7.14 43.82 62.75
C SER A 12 8.27 43.94 61.72
N LEU A 13 8.88 42.81 61.35
CA LEU A 13 10.00 42.75 60.39
C LEU A 13 9.56 43.05 58.95
N PHE A 14 8.27 43.26 58.70
CA PHE A 14 7.70 43.56 57.38
C PHE A 14 6.68 44.70 57.45
N ALA A 15 7.14 45.92 57.70
CA ALA A 15 6.37 47.12 57.43
C ALA A 15 7.29 48.24 56.95
N LEU A 16 7.71 48.15 55.69
CA LEU A 16 8.24 49.29 54.92
C LEU A 16 7.17 49.70 53.89
N PRO A 17 7.08 51.01 53.56
CA PRO A 17 5.87 51.66 53.07
C PRO A 17 5.39 51.16 51.71
N ALA A 18 4.11 51.42 51.43
CA ALA A 18 3.29 50.94 50.32
C ALA A 18 3.74 51.38 48.90
N THR A 19 4.98 51.13 48.52
CA THR A 19 5.43 51.10 47.13
C THR A 19 5.74 49.65 46.79
N ALA A 20 4.94 49.05 45.90
CA ALA A 20 5.18 47.76 45.23
C ALA A 20 6.49 47.05 45.63
N GLN A 21 6.46 46.28 46.73
CA GLN A 21 7.64 45.52 47.14
C GLN A 21 7.82 44.38 46.15
N ASN A 22 8.77 44.56 45.23
CA ASN A 22 9.26 43.49 44.40
C ASN A 22 10.04 42.51 45.30
N VAL A 23 9.69 41.23 45.24
CA VAL A 23 10.36 40.16 45.98
C VAL A 23 11.50 39.63 45.12
N GLY A 24 12.73 39.82 45.59
CA GLY A 24 13.93 39.23 45.01
C GLY A 24 14.33 37.96 45.76
N VAL A 25 14.57 36.87 45.03
CA VAL A 25 15.18 35.64 45.57
C VAL A 25 16.51 35.41 44.85
N GLY A 26 17.62 35.55 45.57
CA GLY A 26 18.96 35.49 44.99
C GLY A 26 19.38 36.76 44.22
N THR A 27 18.59 37.84 44.29
CA THR A 27 18.91 39.16 43.76
C THR A 27 18.47 40.25 44.74
N THR A 28 19.27 41.31 44.85
CA THR A 28 18.94 42.51 45.63
C THR A 28 18.30 43.61 44.78
N THR A 29 18.20 43.41 43.46
CA THR A 29 17.66 44.37 42.49
C THR A 29 16.54 43.74 41.64
N PRO A 30 15.42 43.35 42.25
CA PRO A 30 14.34 42.66 41.55
C PRO A 30 13.69 43.54 40.47
N GLN A 31 13.66 43.04 39.24
CA GLN A 31 13.17 43.73 38.05
C GLN A 31 11.67 43.53 37.76
N ALA A 32 10.95 42.75 38.57
CA ALA A 32 9.51 42.53 38.52
C ALA A 32 8.97 42.19 39.92
N LYS A 33 7.65 42.03 40.11
CA LYS A 33 7.06 41.72 41.44
C LYS A 33 7.65 40.50 42.10
N LEU A 34 7.94 39.47 41.31
CA LEU A 34 8.76 38.36 41.73
C LEU A 34 9.90 38.21 40.74
N SER A 35 11.12 38.24 41.26
CA SER A 35 12.37 38.07 40.52
C SER A 35 13.20 36.99 41.19
N VAL A 36 13.56 35.95 40.44
CA VAL A 36 14.40 34.85 40.93
C VAL A 36 15.67 34.74 40.08
N GLY A 37 16.81 34.53 40.76
CA GLY A 37 18.14 34.45 40.17
C GLY A 37 18.88 35.79 40.19
N THR A 38 20.21 35.75 40.07
CA THR A 38 21.09 36.93 40.28
C THR A 38 20.77 38.07 39.34
N ASN A 39 20.33 37.78 38.11
CA ASN A 39 19.94 38.76 37.11
C ASN A 39 18.42 38.81 36.87
N SER A 40 17.61 38.28 37.80
CA SER A 40 16.18 38.07 37.61
C SER A 40 15.86 37.21 36.38
N GLU A 41 16.48 36.04 36.24
CA GLU A 41 16.29 35.13 35.11
C GLU A 41 14.84 34.62 35.00
N PHE A 42 14.14 34.47 36.13
CA PHE A 42 12.70 34.21 36.18
C PHE A 42 11.96 35.43 36.72
N ARG A 43 10.89 35.86 36.04
CA ARG A 43 10.13 37.07 36.40
C ARG A 43 8.63 36.87 36.29
N VAL A 44 7.91 37.41 37.27
CA VAL A 44 6.45 37.55 37.28
C VAL A 44 6.09 39.02 37.44
N ASP A 45 5.21 39.53 36.57
CA ASP A 45 4.78 40.94 36.55
C ASP A 45 3.72 41.29 37.62
N ASP A 46 3.28 42.54 37.60
CA ASP A 46 2.27 43.10 38.50
C ASP A 46 0.88 42.44 38.36
N ASN A 47 0.62 41.78 37.22
CA ASN A 47 -0.61 41.06 36.94
C ASN A 47 -0.51 39.57 37.28
N GLY A 48 0.64 39.10 37.77
CA GLY A 48 0.89 37.69 38.08
C GLY A 48 1.30 36.85 36.86
N ASN A 49 1.59 37.47 35.72
CA ASN A 49 2.01 36.75 34.52
C ASN A 49 3.51 36.44 34.54
N ILE A 50 3.87 35.25 34.09
CA ILE A 50 5.27 34.91 33.81
C ILE A 50 5.70 35.65 32.54
N ILE A 51 6.69 36.54 32.67
CA ILE A 51 7.20 37.34 31.56
C ILE A 51 8.60 36.91 31.11
N ARG A 52 9.33 36.14 31.93
CA ARG A 52 10.65 35.56 31.60
C ARG A 52 10.91 34.24 32.29
N ILE A 53 11.55 33.33 31.56
CA ILE A 53 12.19 32.11 32.08
C ILE A 53 13.59 32.04 31.48
N ASN A 54 14.63 31.83 32.29
CA ASN A 54 16.04 31.83 31.85
C ASN A 54 16.43 33.10 31.07
N ASN A 55 15.90 34.25 31.50
CA ASN A 55 16.04 35.55 30.85
C ASN A 55 15.46 35.65 29.41
N VAL A 56 14.79 34.60 28.92
CA VAL A 56 14.08 34.61 27.63
C VAL A 56 12.70 35.26 27.84
N PRO A 57 12.34 36.32 27.10
CA PRO A 57 11.01 36.92 27.17
C PRO A 57 9.96 35.93 26.69
N LEU A 58 8.87 35.82 27.44
CA LEU A 58 7.73 34.97 27.10
C LEU A 58 6.42 35.74 27.29
N SER A 59 5.41 35.39 26.48
CA SER A 59 4.03 35.87 26.64
C SER A 59 3.08 34.69 26.55
N PHE A 60 2.40 34.37 27.66
CA PHE A 60 1.44 33.26 27.75
C PHE A 60 0.03 33.71 27.34
N PRO A 61 -0.78 32.84 26.71
CA PRO A 61 -2.20 33.10 26.50
C PRO A 61 -2.96 33.28 27.82
N ALA A 62 -3.92 34.20 27.84
CA ALA A 62 -4.77 34.45 29.01
C ALA A 62 -5.86 33.38 29.23
N ALA A 63 -6.07 32.48 28.26
CA ALA A 63 -7.06 31.40 28.32
C ALA A 63 -6.38 30.03 28.30
N GLN A 64 -7.06 29.02 28.84
CA GLN A 64 -6.65 27.62 28.70
C GLN A 64 -6.84 27.14 27.26
N GLY A 65 -5.99 26.20 26.84
CA GLY A 65 -6.16 25.50 25.57
C GLY A 65 -7.35 24.54 25.64
N GLY A 66 -7.93 24.25 24.48
CA GLY A 66 -8.89 23.15 24.36
C GLY A 66 -8.24 21.79 24.59
N SER A 67 -9.07 20.74 24.77
CA SER A 67 -8.59 19.37 24.87
C SER A 67 -7.69 19.00 23.67
N GLY A 68 -6.51 18.46 23.94
CA GLY A 68 -5.54 18.05 22.91
C GLY A 68 -4.70 19.17 22.30
N GLN A 69 -4.83 20.42 22.76
CA GLN A 69 -3.96 21.51 22.32
C GLN A 69 -2.63 21.54 23.10
N VAL A 70 -1.58 22.05 22.46
CA VAL A 70 -0.25 22.28 23.04
C VAL A 70 0.13 23.74 22.90
N LEU A 71 1.03 24.20 23.76
CA LEU A 71 1.54 25.56 23.74
C LEU A 71 2.78 25.64 22.82
N THR A 72 2.74 26.48 21.78
CA THR A 72 3.86 26.66 20.84
C THR A 72 4.45 28.06 20.89
N ASN A 73 5.77 28.16 20.74
CA ASN A 73 6.52 29.42 20.67
C ASN A 73 6.71 29.86 19.21
N ASN A 74 6.44 31.13 18.91
CA ASN A 74 6.65 31.73 17.59
C ASN A 74 8.12 32.06 17.25
N GLY A 75 9.08 31.64 18.06
CA GLY A 75 10.51 31.93 17.91
C GLY A 75 10.94 33.28 18.51
N THR A 76 9.99 34.13 18.92
CA THR A 76 10.26 35.43 19.56
C THR A 76 9.69 35.52 20.98
N GLY A 77 9.21 34.40 21.54
CA GLY A 77 8.71 34.32 22.91
C GLY A 77 7.20 34.44 23.07
N THR A 78 6.44 34.69 22.00
CA THR A 78 4.97 34.64 22.09
C THR A 78 4.53 33.18 22.04
N LEU A 79 3.80 32.77 23.08
CA LEU A 79 3.25 31.43 23.21
C LEU A 79 1.78 31.43 22.80
N SER A 80 1.36 30.45 22.02
CA SER A 80 -0.03 30.30 21.57
C SER A 80 -0.49 28.84 21.68
N TRP A 81 -1.75 28.61 22.04
CA TRP A 81 -2.34 27.27 21.92
C TRP A 81 -2.50 26.91 20.46
N THR A 82 -1.93 25.78 20.07
CA THR A 82 -2.18 25.17 18.77
C THR A 82 -2.75 23.78 18.99
N THR A 83 -3.62 23.36 18.10
CA THR A 83 -3.83 21.93 17.91
C THR A 83 -2.57 21.39 17.22
N PRO A 84 -1.82 20.45 17.81
CA PRO A 84 -0.79 19.74 17.08
C PRO A 84 -1.41 19.22 15.78
N ALA A 85 -0.71 19.31 14.66
CA ALA A 85 -1.14 18.58 13.48
C ALA A 85 -1.35 17.14 13.92
N SER A 86 -2.59 16.66 13.82
CA SER A 86 -2.94 15.29 14.18
C SER A 86 -2.32 14.38 13.11
N GLY A 87 -1.02 14.14 13.21
CA GLY A 87 -0.35 13.03 12.56
C GLY A 87 -0.70 11.74 13.30
N ALA A 88 -1.97 11.54 13.66
CA ALA A 88 -2.43 10.20 13.96
C ALA A 88 -2.15 9.44 12.66
N PHE A 89 -1.32 8.40 12.74
CA PHE A 89 -0.98 7.55 11.61
C PHE A 89 -2.24 6.87 11.11
N THR A 90 -3.12 7.56 10.39
CA THR A 90 -4.34 6.95 9.86
C THR A 90 -3.95 5.89 8.84
N VAL A 91 -4.90 5.03 8.45
CA VAL A 91 -4.63 4.10 7.35
C VAL A 91 -4.24 4.86 6.07
N CYS A 92 -4.72 6.10 5.92
CA CYS A 92 -4.42 7.03 4.84
C CYS A 92 -3.09 7.79 4.98
N GLY A 93 -2.30 7.56 6.05
CA GLY A 93 -1.01 8.19 6.28
C GLY A 93 -1.09 9.58 6.90
N ASP A 94 0.06 10.27 6.92
CA ASP A 94 0.27 11.59 7.56
C ASP A 94 0.67 12.70 6.58
N GLY A 95 0.94 12.37 5.31
CA GLY A 95 1.33 13.34 4.28
C GLY A 95 2.80 13.78 4.32
N SER A 96 3.64 13.13 5.14
CA SER A 96 5.05 13.48 5.34
C SER A 96 5.93 13.38 4.07
N ALA A 97 5.46 12.72 3.02
CA ALA A 97 6.14 12.58 1.74
C ALA A 97 5.91 13.75 0.76
N GLY A 98 5.09 14.74 1.12
CA GLY A 98 4.69 15.80 0.19
C GLY A 98 3.77 15.28 -0.92
N ALA A 99 3.66 15.98 -2.05
CA ALA A 99 2.81 15.54 -3.15
C ALA A 99 3.58 14.63 -4.13
N LEU A 100 2.93 13.55 -4.60
CA LEU A 100 3.41 12.76 -5.73
C LEU A 100 2.75 13.25 -7.01
N SER A 101 3.55 13.58 -8.02
CA SER A 101 3.08 13.94 -9.36
C SER A 101 3.86 13.20 -10.43
N VAL A 102 3.16 12.38 -11.22
CA VAL A 102 3.70 11.72 -12.42
C VAL A 102 3.08 12.40 -13.64
N SER A 103 3.85 13.27 -14.29
CA SER A 103 3.39 14.10 -15.41
C SER A 103 3.05 13.29 -16.67
N VAL A 104 2.21 13.84 -17.54
CA VAL A 104 1.90 13.25 -18.85
C VAL A 104 3.18 13.02 -19.64
N GLY A 105 3.28 11.87 -20.30
CA GLY A 105 4.44 11.50 -21.12
C GLY A 105 5.68 11.06 -20.33
N THR A 106 5.62 11.03 -19.00
CA THR A 106 6.72 10.51 -18.16
C THR A 106 6.40 9.13 -17.59
N THR A 107 7.44 8.37 -17.28
CA THR A 107 7.35 7.10 -16.55
C THR A 107 8.13 7.23 -15.24
N LEU A 108 7.45 6.96 -14.13
CA LEU A 108 8.07 6.76 -12.83
C LEU A 108 8.04 5.26 -12.51
N ASP A 109 9.21 4.61 -12.53
CA ASP A 109 9.34 3.19 -12.27
C ASP A 109 9.96 2.92 -10.89
N LEU A 110 9.12 2.63 -9.90
CA LEU A 110 9.55 2.34 -8.53
C LEU A 110 10.07 0.91 -8.34
N THR A 111 10.11 0.08 -9.39
CA THR A 111 10.86 -1.19 -9.35
C THR A 111 12.36 -0.95 -9.48
N ASN A 112 12.76 0.22 -9.98
CA ASN A 112 14.15 0.65 -10.07
C ASN A 112 14.56 1.47 -8.84
N ASN A 113 15.59 1.01 -8.12
CA ASN A 113 16.13 1.69 -6.94
C ASN A 113 16.58 3.13 -7.25
N ALA A 114 17.11 3.41 -8.45
CA ALA A 114 17.50 4.77 -8.84
C ALA A 114 16.31 5.74 -8.84
N SER A 115 15.16 5.30 -9.34
CA SER A 115 13.93 6.09 -9.36
C SER A 115 13.38 6.29 -7.94
N VAL A 116 13.45 5.28 -7.07
CA VAL A 116 13.08 5.42 -5.65
C VAL A 116 13.97 6.46 -4.97
N LEU A 117 15.28 6.44 -5.22
CA LEU A 117 16.21 7.41 -4.63
C LEU A 117 16.03 8.84 -5.18
N SER A 118 15.42 8.99 -6.35
CA SER A 118 15.08 10.29 -6.92
C SER A 118 13.82 10.93 -6.32
N LEU A 119 13.00 10.15 -5.59
CA LEU A 119 11.85 10.71 -4.87
C LEU A 119 12.34 11.54 -3.68
N PRO A 120 11.77 12.74 -3.45
CA PRO A 120 12.10 13.57 -2.28
C PRO A 120 11.94 12.83 -0.95
N SER A 121 10.96 11.94 -0.88
CA SER A 121 10.61 11.14 0.29
C SER A 121 11.18 9.71 0.27
N ARG A 122 11.87 9.32 -0.81
CA ARG A 122 12.43 7.98 -1.05
C ARG A 122 11.40 6.87 -0.82
N HIS A 123 11.56 6.07 0.24
CA HIS A 123 10.68 4.95 0.59
C HIS A 123 9.43 5.38 1.36
N ASN A 124 9.33 6.64 1.77
CA ASN A 124 8.13 7.15 2.43
C ASN A 124 7.06 7.45 1.36
N LEU A 125 6.02 6.61 1.33
CA LEU A 125 4.88 6.70 0.39
C LEU A 125 3.61 7.29 1.05
N ASN A 126 3.77 8.14 2.07
CA ASN A 126 2.69 8.88 2.75
C ASN A 126 2.56 10.30 2.19
N PHE A 127 1.84 10.46 1.08
CA PHE A 127 1.75 11.71 0.34
C PHE A 127 0.62 12.63 0.84
N THR A 128 0.70 13.92 0.53
CA THR A 128 -0.41 14.86 0.70
C THR A 128 -1.44 14.66 -0.40
N ASN A 129 -1.01 14.58 -1.66
CA ASN A 129 -1.86 14.24 -2.80
C ASN A 129 -1.07 13.33 -3.76
N ILE A 130 -1.78 12.53 -4.55
CA ILE A 130 -1.19 11.68 -5.59
C ILE A 130 -1.86 12.02 -6.92
N THR A 131 -1.08 12.44 -7.91
CA THR A 131 -1.55 12.69 -9.27
C THR A 131 -0.74 11.85 -10.25
N ILE A 132 -1.40 10.96 -10.99
CA ILE A 132 -0.76 10.06 -11.95
C ILE A 132 -1.37 10.32 -13.32
N ALA A 133 -0.70 11.17 -14.11
CA ALA A 133 -1.08 11.50 -15.47
C ALA A 133 -0.20 10.82 -16.54
N GLY A 134 1.03 10.45 -16.18
CA GLY A 134 1.90 9.57 -16.96
C GLY A 134 1.75 8.10 -16.58
N THR A 135 2.87 7.37 -16.59
CA THR A 135 2.93 5.95 -16.21
C THR A 135 3.62 5.80 -14.85
N LEU A 136 2.94 5.22 -13.87
CA LEU A 136 3.53 4.78 -12.62
C LEU A 136 3.71 3.25 -12.66
N ILE A 137 4.93 2.76 -12.49
CA ILE A 137 5.22 1.34 -12.30
C ILE A 137 5.61 1.13 -10.84
N VAL A 138 5.01 0.15 -10.16
CA VAL A 138 5.25 -0.13 -8.75
C VAL A 138 5.60 -1.60 -8.52
N PRO A 139 6.46 -1.92 -7.54
CA PRO A 139 6.66 -3.30 -7.12
C PRO A 139 5.40 -3.87 -6.46
N SER A 140 5.26 -5.20 -6.49
CA SER A 140 4.14 -5.87 -5.82
C SER A 140 4.16 -5.64 -4.30
N GLY A 141 2.97 -5.45 -3.73
CA GLY A 141 2.74 -5.11 -2.32
C GLY A 141 2.95 -3.63 -2.00
N THR A 142 3.04 -2.76 -3.01
CA THR A 142 3.15 -1.32 -2.79
C THR A 142 1.89 -0.78 -2.12
N VAL A 143 2.08 0.05 -1.09
CA VAL A 143 1.00 0.78 -0.40
C VAL A 143 1.23 2.27 -0.61
N LEU A 144 0.31 2.91 -1.33
CA LEU A 144 0.28 4.36 -1.50
C LEU A 144 -0.73 4.97 -0.54
N LYS A 145 -0.30 5.98 0.21
CA LYS A 145 -1.13 6.67 1.20
C LYS A 145 -1.24 8.15 0.85
N ALA A 146 -2.44 8.72 0.95
CA ALA A 146 -2.69 10.13 0.70
C ALA A 146 -3.60 10.75 1.78
N THR A 147 -3.17 11.85 2.40
CA THR A 147 -4.05 12.63 3.30
C THR A 147 -5.06 13.50 2.55
N GLY A 148 -4.83 13.74 1.26
CA GLY A 148 -5.71 14.41 0.32
C GLY A 148 -6.22 13.45 -0.76
N THR A 149 -6.28 13.93 -2.00
CA THR A 149 -6.92 13.22 -3.12
C THR A 149 -5.91 12.42 -3.93
N VAL A 150 -6.36 11.28 -4.47
CA VAL A 150 -5.65 10.48 -5.47
C VAL A 150 -6.38 10.59 -6.81
N THR A 151 -5.70 11.11 -7.83
CA THR A 151 -6.23 11.25 -9.18
C THR A 151 -5.36 10.48 -10.16
N ILE A 152 -5.98 9.57 -10.92
CA ILE A 152 -5.33 8.75 -11.94
C ILE A 152 -5.99 9.08 -13.28
N THR A 153 -5.21 9.72 -14.15
CA THR A 153 -5.56 10.05 -15.54
C THR A 153 -4.68 9.30 -16.55
N GLY A 154 -3.54 8.78 -16.10
CA GLY A 154 -2.63 7.94 -16.88
C GLY A 154 -2.74 6.46 -16.51
N THR A 155 -1.60 5.78 -16.45
CA THR A 155 -1.53 4.32 -16.22
C THR A 155 -0.75 4.00 -14.96
N VAL A 156 -1.26 3.05 -14.18
CA VAL A 156 -0.55 2.39 -13.10
C VAL A 156 -0.34 0.92 -13.46
N THR A 157 0.89 0.45 -13.41
CA THR A 157 1.25 -0.96 -13.65
C THR A 157 1.92 -1.53 -12.40
N VAL A 158 1.44 -2.68 -11.95
CA VAL A 158 1.99 -3.39 -10.79
C VAL A 158 2.85 -4.53 -11.30
N ALA A 159 4.12 -4.55 -10.90
CA ALA A 159 5.04 -5.64 -11.23
C ALA A 159 4.56 -6.97 -10.62
N ALA A 160 5.04 -8.09 -11.16
CA ALA A 160 4.65 -9.42 -10.71
C ALA A 160 4.81 -9.63 -9.19
N GLY A 161 3.83 -10.30 -8.58
CA GLY A 161 3.88 -10.71 -7.18
C GLY A 161 4.54 -12.08 -6.98
N SER A 162 4.56 -12.92 -8.01
CA SER A 162 5.15 -14.25 -7.97
C SER A 162 5.87 -14.56 -9.28
N ASN A 163 7.10 -15.05 -9.19
CA ASN A 163 7.86 -15.45 -10.38
C ASN A 163 7.40 -16.81 -10.91
N ALA A 164 7.47 -16.98 -12.23
CA ALA A 164 7.34 -18.27 -12.87
C ALA A 164 8.50 -19.18 -12.48
N SER A 165 8.21 -20.47 -12.25
CA SER A 165 9.17 -21.45 -11.75
C SER A 165 8.65 -22.87 -11.98
N SER A 166 9.56 -23.84 -11.98
CA SER A 166 9.20 -25.27 -11.91
C SER A 166 8.57 -25.65 -10.57
N VAL A 167 8.83 -24.84 -9.54
CA VAL A 167 8.13 -24.84 -8.25
C VAL A 167 7.32 -23.54 -8.18
N PRO A 168 6.06 -23.54 -8.67
CA PRO A 168 5.25 -22.34 -8.73
C PRO A 168 4.92 -21.84 -7.33
N ARG A 169 4.68 -20.53 -7.22
CA ARG A 169 4.28 -19.90 -5.96
C ARG A 169 2.78 -19.73 -5.93
N GLN A 170 2.16 -20.04 -4.79
CA GLN A 170 0.71 -19.95 -4.64
C GLN A 170 0.19 -18.50 -4.55
N GLY A 171 1.03 -17.51 -4.24
CA GLY A 171 0.53 -16.16 -3.94
C GLY A 171 -0.42 -16.20 -2.72
N VAL A 172 -1.61 -15.62 -2.87
CA VAL A 172 -2.69 -15.73 -1.86
C VAL A 172 -3.61 -16.93 -2.05
N ALA A 173 -3.44 -17.71 -3.12
CA ALA A 173 -4.29 -18.84 -3.43
C ALA A 173 -4.22 -19.91 -2.33
N GLN A 174 -5.25 -20.77 -2.25
CA GLN A 174 -5.27 -21.90 -1.32
C GLN A 174 -4.22 -22.96 -1.69
N THR A 175 -3.97 -23.13 -2.98
CA THR A 175 -2.93 -24.04 -3.50
C THR A 175 -2.20 -23.41 -4.69
N ALA A 176 -0.93 -23.77 -4.87
CA ALA A 176 -0.18 -23.47 -6.09
C ALA A 176 -0.69 -24.32 -7.27
N ALA A 177 -0.34 -23.91 -8.49
CA ALA A 177 -0.48 -24.76 -9.66
C ALA A 177 0.42 -26.00 -9.56
N ASP A 178 0.09 -27.05 -10.31
CA ASP A 178 0.91 -28.25 -10.42
C ASP A 178 0.99 -28.77 -11.86
N THR A 179 1.58 -29.95 -12.05
CA THR A 179 1.46 -30.72 -13.28
C THR A 179 -0.01 -31.04 -13.47
N TYR A 180 -0.54 -30.72 -14.64
CA TYR A 180 -1.96 -30.77 -14.99
C TYR A 180 -2.87 -29.83 -14.22
N PHE A 181 -2.89 -29.85 -12.88
CA PHE A 181 -3.88 -29.11 -12.10
C PHE A 181 -3.56 -27.63 -11.97
N GLY A 182 -4.55 -26.78 -12.24
CA GLY A 182 -4.47 -25.36 -11.90
C GLY A 182 -4.51 -25.13 -10.39
N GLY A 183 -4.02 -23.96 -9.94
CA GLY A 183 -4.13 -23.56 -8.53
C GLY A 183 -5.59 -23.33 -8.10
N VAL A 184 -5.86 -23.38 -6.81
CA VAL A 184 -7.18 -23.11 -6.23
C VAL A 184 -7.21 -21.72 -5.61
N GLY A 185 -8.05 -20.83 -6.14
CA GLY A 185 -8.21 -19.47 -5.66
C GLY A 185 -8.93 -19.37 -4.32
N LEU A 186 -8.94 -18.17 -3.74
CA LEU A 186 -9.69 -17.86 -2.53
C LEU A 186 -11.20 -17.90 -2.79
N GLY A 187 -11.99 -18.22 -1.77
CA GLY A 187 -13.42 -17.97 -1.78
C GLY A 187 -13.73 -16.47 -1.69
N SER A 188 -14.88 -16.03 -2.19
CA SER A 188 -15.27 -14.61 -2.22
C SER A 188 -15.23 -13.93 -0.84
N LEU A 189 -15.66 -14.60 0.22
CA LEU A 189 -15.59 -14.07 1.58
C LEU A 189 -14.15 -13.94 2.10
N GLN A 190 -13.28 -14.91 1.77
CA GLN A 190 -11.86 -14.82 2.11
C GLN A 190 -11.20 -13.65 1.37
N ALA A 191 -11.53 -13.47 0.09
CA ALA A 191 -11.08 -12.34 -0.72
C ALA A 191 -11.59 -10.99 -0.18
N GLY A 192 -12.81 -10.93 0.35
CA GLY A 192 -13.39 -9.73 0.95
C GLY A 192 -12.68 -9.24 2.22
N ASN A 193 -11.93 -10.12 2.90
CA ASN A 193 -11.13 -9.75 4.07
C ASN A 193 -9.76 -9.16 3.69
N ILE A 194 -9.41 -9.10 2.40
CA ILE A 194 -8.15 -8.49 1.94
C ILE A 194 -8.31 -6.98 1.94
N VAL A 195 -7.81 -6.35 2.99
CA VAL A 195 -7.80 -4.88 3.14
C VAL A 195 -6.49 -4.25 2.71
N MET A 196 -5.44 -5.05 2.50
CA MET A 196 -4.13 -4.62 1.99
C MET A 196 -3.53 -5.73 1.15
N ALA A 197 -3.09 -5.37 -0.06
CA ALA A 197 -2.50 -6.30 -1.00
C ALA A 197 -1.10 -6.76 -0.52
N PRO A 198 -0.85 -8.08 -0.40
CA PRO A 198 0.44 -8.60 0.02
C PRO A 198 1.51 -8.50 -1.09
N LEU A 199 2.77 -8.72 -0.71
CA LEU A 199 3.90 -8.78 -1.64
C LEU A 199 3.74 -9.90 -2.68
N GLN A 200 3.20 -11.05 -2.26
CA GLN A 200 2.91 -12.19 -3.15
C GLN A 200 1.39 -12.26 -3.36
N ALA A 201 0.89 -11.55 -4.37
CA ALA A 201 -0.53 -11.45 -4.69
C ALA A 201 -0.99 -12.64 -5.55
N GLY A 202 -0.90 -12.53 -6.88
CA GLY A 202 -1.25 -13.62 -7.79
C GLY A 202 -0.26 -14.78 -7.70
N GLY A 203 -0.77 -16.02 -7.76
CA GLY A 203 0.06 -17.21 -7.91
C GLY A 203 0.61 -17.34 -9.32
N SER A 204 1.80 -17.92 -9.46
CA SER A 204 2.39 -18.20 -10.78
C SER A 204 1.88 -19.50 -11.37
N GLY A 205 1.81 -19.56 -12.70
CA GLY A 205 1.62 -20.81 -13.42
C GLY A 205 2.88 -21.68 -13.32
N LYS A 206 2.71 -23.01 -13.43
CA LYS A 206 3.86 -23.91 -13.41
C LYS A 206 4.58 -23.87 -14.75
N ALA A 207 5.91 -23.81 -14.69
CA ALA A 207 6.78 -23.81 -15.86
C ALA A 207 7.67 -25.06 -15.91
N GLN A 208 8.16 -25.42 -17.10
CA GLN A 208 9.15 -26.48 -17.22
C GLN A 208 10.51 -26.01 -16.69
N ALA A 209 11.25 -26.87 -15.98
CA ALA A 209 12.55 -26.52 -15.41
C ALA A 209 13.58 -26.07 -16.47
N SER A 210 13.54 -26.63 -17.69
CA SER A 210 14.40 -26.25 -18.82
C SER A 210 13.97 -24.99 -19.57
N VAL A 211 12.77 -24.45 -19.29
CA VAL A 211 12.25 -23.19 -19.86
C VAL A 211 12.39 -22.03 -18.87
N ALA A 212 12.39 -22.33 -17.57
CA ALA A 212 12.52 -21.36 -16.49
C ALA A 212 13.86 -20.58 -16.48
N THR A 213 14.85 -21.00 -17.28
CA THR A 213 16.18 -20.35 -17.35
C THR A 213 16.33 -19.36 -18.52
N VAL A 214 15.38 -19.26 -19.46
CA VAL A 214 15.60 -18.49 -20.71
C VAL A 214 14.44 -17.55 -21.10
N THR A 215 13.21 -17.75 -20.62
CA THR A 215 12.08 -16.84 -20.93
C THR A 215 11.13 -16.67 -19.75
N THR A 216 10.99 -15.44 -19.25
CA THR A 216 9.94 -15.02 -18.30
C THR A 216 8.56 -15.25 -18.91
N GLY A 217 7.62 -15.80 -18.13
CA GLY A 217 6.27 -16.13 -18.57
C GLY A 217 5.51 -16.97 -17.53
N GLY A 218 4.26 -16.61 -17.25
CA GLY A 218 3.43 -17.25 -16.22
C GLY A 218 3.57 -16.65 -14.82
N GLU A 219 4.23 -15.49 -14.67
CA GLU A 219 4.31 -14.74 -13.42
C GLU A 219 2.93 -14.31 -12.92
N GLY A 220 2.68 -14.45 -11.62
CA GLY A 220 1.45 -13.98 -11.00
C GLY A 220 1.45 -12.46 -10.84
N GLY A 221 0.30 -11.82 -11.07
CA GLY A 221 0.12 -10.38 -10.96
C GLY A 221 0.40 -9.84 -9.56
N GLY A 222 0.79 -8.58 -9.47
CA GLY A 222 1.21 -7.96 -8.21
C GLY A 222 0.09 -7.44 -7.32
N GLY A 223 0.47 -7.01 -6.12
CA GLY A 223 -0.39 -6.35 -5.16
C GLY A 223 -0.23 -4.83 -5.18
N LEU A 224 -1.33 -4.07 -5.18
CA LEU A 224 -1.32 -2.62 -4.97
C LEU A 224 -2.43 -2.23 -4.00
N THR A 225 -2.09 -1.40 -3.03
CA THR A 225 -3.04 -0.76 -2.12
C THR A 225 -2.94 0.75 -2.23
N ILE A 226 -4.08 1.44 -2.36
CA ILE A 226 -4.16 2.90 -2.33
C ILE A 226 -5.16 3.31 -1.26
N TYR A 227 -4.67 4.08 -0.29
CA TYR A 227 -5.45 4.68 0.77
C TYR A 227 -5.51 6.20 0.61
N ALA A 228 -6.70 6.78 0.68
CA ALA A 228 -6.88 8.22 0.59
C ALA A 228 -7.88 8.74 1.64
N LYS A 229 -7.50 9.80 2.38
CA LYS A 229 -8.47 10.50 3.23
C LYS A 229 -9.39 11.40 2.38
N GLY A 230 -8.88 11.97 1.30
CA GLY A 230 -9.68 12.60 0.24
C GLY A 230 -10.18 11.58 -0.78
N ASN A 231 -10.60 12.03 -1.96
CA ASN A 231 -11.22 11.19 -2.98
C ASN A 231 -10.21 10.27 -3.68
N ILE A 232 -10.69 9.19 -4.29
CA ILE A 232 -9.93 8.43 -5.30
C ILE A 232 -10.71 8.49 -6.62
N ALA A 233 -10.05 8.92 -7.68
CA ALA A 233 -10.62 8.99 -9.02
C ALA A 233 -9.71 8.29 -10.04
N VAL A 234 -10.21 7.20 -10.64
CA VAL A 234 -9.63 6.59 -11.85
C VAL A 234 -10.45 7.08 -13.02
N THR A 235 -9.99 8.13 -13.69
CA THR A 235 -10.76 8.85 -14.71
C THR A 235 -10.89 8.06 -16.02
N THR A 236 -11.81 8.46 -16.90
CA THR A 236 -11.98 7.83 -18.21
C THR A 236 -10.68 7.85 -19.02
N GLY A 237 -10.32 6.69 -19.60
CA GLY A 237 -9.05 6.50 -20.32
C GLY A 237 -7.87 6.10 -19.42
N ALA A 238 -7.97 6.29 -18.10
CA ALA A 238 -6.94 5.86 -17.16
C ALA A 238 -6.99 4.35 -16.90
N SER A 239 -5.88 3.77 -16.43
CA SER A 239 -5.87 2.36 -16.05
C SER A 239 -5.01 2.01 -14.83
N ILE A 240 -5.41 0.97 -14.11
CA ILE A 240 -4.60 0.28 -13.09
C ILE A 240 -4.52 -1.20 -13.49
N ASN A 241 -3.32 -1.72 -13.70
CA ASN A 241 -3.09 -3.07 -14.22
C ASN A 241 -2.22 -3.87 -13.25
N ALA A 242 -2.78 -4.96 -12.71
CA ALA A 242 -2.11 -5.96 -11.90
C ALA A 242 -2.33 -7.36 -12.51
N ASN A 243 -2.20 -7.49 -13.83
CA ASN A 243 -2.47 -8.75 -14.54
C ASN A 243 -1.36 -9.77 -14.29
N GLY A 244 -1.72 -11.05 -14.36
CA GLY A 244 -0.76 -12.13 -14.51
C GLY A 244 -0.18 -12.18 -15.93
N ALA A 245 1.05 -12.66 -16.05
CA ALA A 245 1.71 -12.85 -17.33
C ALA A 245 1.21 -14.15 -17.99
N SER A 246 1.15 -14.16 -19.32
CA SER A 246 0.85 -15.39 -20.06
C SER A 246 2.03 -16.35 -19.97
N GLY A 247 1.75 -17.66 -19.99
CA GLY A 247 2.75 -18.69 -20.16
C GLY A 247 3.51 -18.48 -21.48
N VAL A 248 4.77 -18.91 -21.49
CA VAL A 248 5.63 -18.85 -22.67
C VAL A 248 6.10 -20.25 -23.04
N ASN A 249 6.08 -20.53 -24.34
CA ASN A 249 6.76 -21.66 -24.96
C ASN A 249 7.67 -21.12 -26.07
N PRO A 250 9.00 -21.27 -25.97
CA PRO A 250 9.96 -20.78 -26.98
C PRO A 250 9.81 -21.39 -28.38
N GLN A 251 9.13 -22.53 -28.51
CA GLN A 251 8.90 -23.22 -29.79
C GLN A 251 10.20 -23.52 -30.57
N SER A 252 11.24 -23.99 -29.87
CA SER A 252 12.53 -24.31 -30.47
C SER A 252 12.46 -25.54 -31.39
N ALA A 253 12.76 -25.37 -32.68
CA ALA A 253 12.73 -26.44 -33.67
C ALA A 253 13.57 -27.66 -33.26
N GLY A 254 13.04 -28.87 -33.50
CA GLY A 254 13.70 -30.13 -33.12
C GLY A 254 13.51 -30.54 -31.66
N VAL A 255 12.86 -29.73 -30.83
CA VAL A 255 12.58 -30.02 -29.42
C VAL A 255 11.07 -29.98 -29.16
N SER A 256 10.56 -30.96 -28.41
CA SER A 256 9.17 -30.95 -27.95
C SER A 256 9.05 -30.39 -26.54
N MET A 257 8.05 -29.53 -26.34
CA MET A 257 7.89 -28.73 -25.14
C MET A 257 6.40 -28.59 -24.80
N VAL A 258 6.01 -29.05 -23.61
CA VAL A 258 4.66 -28.83 -23.10
C VAL A 258 4.44 -27.35 -22.77
N GLY A 259 3.19 -26.90 -22.89
CA GLY A 259 2.78 -25.54 -22.57
C GLY A 259 2.93 -25.24 -21.07
N THR A 260 3.47 -24.05 -20.77
CA THR A 260 3.54 -23.50 -19.41
C THR A 260 2.23 -22.83 -19.02
N GLY A 261 1.89 -22.88 -17.73
CA GLY A 261 0.66 -22.27 -17.22
C GLY A 261 0.73 -20.74 -17.21
N GLY A 262 -0.41 -20.08 -17.42
CA GLY A 262 -0.55 -18.64 -17.24
C GLY A 262 -0.54 -18.25 -15.76
N GLY A 263 -0.01 -17.08 -15.43
CA GLY A 263 -0.02 -16.53 -14.08
C GLY A 263 -1.38 -15.94 -13.70
N ALA A 264 -1.75 -15.98 -12.42
CA ALA A 264 -3.00 -15.40 -11.96
C ALA A 264 -2.99 -13.87 -11.99
N GLY A 265 -4.17 -13.25 -12.03
CA GLY A 265 -4.32 -11.84 -11.72
C GLY A 265 -3.88 -11.51 -10.29
N GLY A 266 -3.47 -10.27 -10.09
CA GLY A 266 -3.01 -9.73 -8.82
C GLY A 266 -4.14 -9.21 -7.93
N ILE A 267 -3.78 -8.32 -7.01
CA ILE A 267 -4.72 -7.74 -6.04
C ILE A 267 -4.63 -6.22 -6.09
N ILE A 268 -5.77 -5.56 -6.23
CA ILE A 268 -5.87 -4.11 -6.18
C ILE A 268 -6.85 -3.74 -5.08
N VAL A 269 -6.39 -2.97 -4.09
CA VAL A 269 -7.25 -2.42 -3.03
C VAL A 269 -7.28 -0.90 -3.15
N LEU A 270 -8.45 -0.34 -3.36
CA LEU A 270 -8.68 1.11 -3.36
C LEU A 270 -9.61 1.45 -2.22
N ALA A 271 -9.18 2.37 -1.37
CA ALA A 271 -9.83 2.59 -0.10
C ALA A 271 -9.79 4.07 0.27
N THR A 272 -10.96 4.68 0.51
CA THR A 272 -11.05 6.12 0.74
C THR A 272 -12.09 6.51 1.79
N LYS A 273 -11.85 7.62 2.49
CA LYS A 273 -12.89 8.27 3.32
C LYS A 273 -13.80 9.20 2.51
N GLY A 274 -13.33 9.67 1.37
CA GLY A 274 -14.08 10.49 0.41
C GLY A 274 -14.85 9.64 -0.59
N THR A 275 -15.09 10.20 -1.78
CA THR A 275 -15.75 9.51 -2.88
C THR A 275 -14.76 8.63 -3.66
N LEU A 276 -15.20 7.44 -4.04
CA LEU A 276 -14.47 6.55 -4.95
C LEU A 276 -15.16 6.52 -6.31
N THR A 277 -14.45 6.94 -7.36
CA THR A 277 -14.97 7.01 -8.73
C THR A 277 -14.08 6.24 -9.70
N ILE A 278 -14.67 5.31 -10.45
CA ILE A 278 -13.99 4.49 -11.46
C ILE A 278 -14.64 4.75 -12.81
N GLY A 279 -14.13 5.73 -13.56
CA GLY A 279 -14.46 5.97 -14.96
C GLY A 279 -13.51 5.29 -15.96
N GLY A 280 -12.31 4.92 -15.51
CA GLY A 280 -11.30 4.21 -16.30
C GLY A 280 -11.38 2.68 -16.15
N THR A 281 -10.27 1.98 -16.36
CA THR A 281 -10.21 0.53 -16.23
C THR A 281 -9.30 0.05 -15.10
N ILE A 282 -9.80 -0.87 -14.27
CA ILE A 282 -9.00 -1.60 -13.29
C ILE A 282 -8.95 -3.07 -13.75
N ARG A 283 -7.74 -3.62 -13.90
CA ARG A 283 -7.52 -4.99 -14.36
C ARG A 283 -6.66 -5.78 -13.37
N ALA A 284 -7.15 -6.94 -13.00
CA ALA A 284 -6.41 -8.00 -12.34
C ALA A 284 -6.76 -9.31 -13.04
N ASN A 285 -6.41 -9.42 -14.32
CA ASN A 285 -6.72 -10.60 -15.14
C ASN A 285 -5.65 -11.67 -15.01
N GLY A 286 -6.04 -12.93 -15.16
CA GLY A 286 -5.09 -14.02 -15.38
C GLY A 286 -4.47 -13.97 -16.78
N GLY A 287 -3.24 -14.46 -16.91
CA GLY A 287 -2.56 -14.64 -18.18
C GLY A 287 -2.99 -15.93 -18.88
N ASN A 288 -2.81 -16.01 -20.20
CA ASN A 288 -3.14 -17.21 -20.96
C ASN A 288 -2.10 -18.32 -20.71
N GLY A 289 -2.50 -19.58 -20.82
CA GLY A 289 -1.53 -20.67 -20.91
C GLY A 289 -0.82 -20.68 -22.26
N ALA A 290 0.41 -21.20 -22.31
CA ALA A 290 1.14 -21.34 -23.56
C ALA A 290 0.65 -22.55 -24.35
N ASP A 291 0.72 -22.49 -25.67
CA ASP A 291 0.48 -23.66 -26.51
C ASP A 291 1.57 -24.73 -26.28
N GLY A 292 1.19 -26.00 -26.42
CA GLY A 292 2.16 -27.08 -26.55
C GLY A 292 2.87 -26.99 -27.89
N PHE A 293 4.11 -27.49 -27.96
CA PHE A 293 4.91 -27.45 -29.19
C PHE A 293 5.58 -28.79 -29.47
N ASN A 294 5.17 -29.45 -30.55
CA ASN A 294 5.78 -30.70 -31.01
C ASN A 294 6.85 -30.42 -32.08
N GLY A 295 8.03 -29.96 -31.65
CA GLY A 295 9.11 -29.57 -32.55
C GLY A 295 9.90 -30.73 -33.14
N ASN A 296 9.79 -31.94 -32.58
CA ASN A 296 10.51 -33.13 -33.06
C ASN A 296 9.64 -34.08 -33.90
N GLY A 297 8.34 -33.77 -34.07
CA GLY A 297 7.40 -34.63 -34.81
C GLY A 297 7.14 -35.97 -34.12
N GLY A 298 7.27 -36.03 -32.80
CA GLY A 298 7.07 -37.22 -31.98
C GLY A 298 5.71 -37.22 -31.30
N THR A 299 5.73 -37.27 -29.95
CA THR A 299 4.52 -37.17 -29.12
C THR A 299 3.83 -35.83 -29.27
N GLY A 300 2.52 -35.80 -29.07
CA GLY A 300 1.80 -34.54 -28.91
C GLY A 300 2.20 -33.89 -27.59
N GLU A 301 2.05 -32.57 -27.51
CA GLU A 301 2.42 -31.79 -26.33
C GLU A 301 1.21 -30.99 -25.86
N GLY A 302 0.85 -31.11 -24.58
CA GLY A 302 -0.31 -30.42 -24.02
C GLY A 302 -0.11 -28.90 -23.98
N GLY A 303 -1.20 -28.14 -24.11
CA GLY A 303 -1.22 -26.70 -23.83
C GLY A 303 -1.28 -26.41 -22.33
N GLY A 304 -0.74 -25.28 -21.89
CA GLY A 304 -0.79 -24.86 -20.49
C GLY A 304 -2.16 -24.34 -20.09
N GLY A 305 -2.52 -24.50 -18.81
CA GLY A 305 -3.76 -23.94 -18.26
C GLY A 305 -3.72 -22.41 -18.14
N GLY A 306 -4.87 -21.76 -18.34
CA GLY A 306 -4.98 -20.31 -18.15
C GLY A 306 -4.91 -19.89 -16.67
N GLY A 307 -4.34 -18.73 -16.37
CA GLY A 307 -4.29 -18.20 -15.01
C GLY A 307 -5.65 -17.75 -14.51
N GLY A 308 -5.93 -17.89 -13.21
CA GLY A 308 -7.15 -17.42 -12.58
C GLY A 308 -7.21 -15.89 -12.48
N GLY A 309 -8.41 -15.32 -12.46
CA GLY A 309 -8.62 -13.90 -12.23
C GLY A 309 -8.21 -13.46 -10.81
N GLY A 310 -7.81 -12.20 -10.69
CA GLY A 310 -7.37 -11.56 -9.45
C GLY A 310 -8.52 -11.00 -8.60
N ILE A 311 -8.17 -10.12 -7.66
CA ILE A 311 -9.12 -9.54 -6.70
C ILE A 311 -9.02 -8.01 -6.77
N VAL A 312 -10.17 -7.35 -6.89
CA VAL A 312 -10.29 -5.90 -6.77
C VAL A 312 -11.20 -5.61 -5.58
N VAL A 313 -10.71 -4.87 -4.58
CA VAL A 313 -11.48 -4.44 -3.41
C VAL A 313 -11.62 -2.93 -3.43
N LEU A 314 -12.86 -2.46 -3.40
CA LEU A 314 -13.23 -1.05 -3.37
C LEU A 314 -13.90 -0.74 -2.03
N MET A 315 -13.30 0.16 -1.25
CA MET A 315 -13.82 0.59 0.06
C MET A 315 -14.04 2.09 0.09
N ALA A 316 -15.22 2.53 0.48
CA ALA A 316 -15.54 3.95 0.60
C ALA A 316 -16.66 4.21 1.63
N SER A 317 -16.78 5.47 2.05
CA SER A 317 -17.86 5.95 2.94
C SER A 317 -19.24 5.97 2.27
N SER A 318 -19.28 5.85 0.95
CA SER A 318 -20.47 5.75 0.12
C SER A 318 -20.25 4.73 -0.99
N SER A 319 -21.33 4.32 -1.68
CA SER A 319 -21.20 3.38 -2.79
C SER A 319 -20.28 3.95 -3.89
N PRO A 320 -19.22 3.22 -4.31
CA PRO A 320 -18.34 3.66 -5.39
C PRO A 320 -19.11 3.88 -6.69
N ALA A 321 -18.86 5.00 -7.37
CA ALA A 321 -19.44 5.26 -8.68
C ALA A 321 -18.57 4.63 -9.77
N ILE A 322 -19.04 3.54 -10.36
CA ILE A 322 -18.32 2.79 -11.39
C ILE A 322 -19.03 3.00 -12.74
N THR A 323 -18.42 3.80 -13.61
CA THR A 323 -18.86 4.01 -15.00
C THR A 323 -17.91 3.38 -16.03
N GLY A 324 -16.70 3.03 -15.59
CA GLY A 324 -15.69 2.33 -16.37
C GLY A 324 -15.75 0.81 -16.18
N THR A 325 -14.59 0.15 -16.24
CA THR A 325 -14.49 -1.31 -16.24
C THR A 325 -13.70 -1.84 -15.05
N LEU A 326 -14.27 -2.82 -14.35
CA LEU A 326 -13.54 -3.67 -13.40
C LEU A 326 -13.37 -5.05 -14.05
N GLN A 327 -12.13 -5.49 -14.25
CA GLN A 327 -11.83 -6.73 -14.95
C GLN A 327 -11.01 -7.66 -14.05
N THR A 328 -11.60 -8.80 -13.70
CA THR A 328 -10.99 -9.87 -12.93
C THR A 328 -11.19 -11.21 -13.62
N ILE A 329 -11.00 -11.26 -14.94
CA ILE A 329 -11.23 -12.47 -15.74
C ILE A 329 -10.04 -13.42 -15.65
N GLY A 330 -10.28 -14.73 -15.84
CA GLY A 330 -9.20 -15.68 -16.05
C GLY A 330 -8.64 -15.60 -17.48
N GLY A 331 -7.44 -16.15 -17.67
CA GLY A 331 -6.83 -16.31 -18.98
C GLY A 331 -7.32 -17.57 -19.70
N ALA A 332 -7.15 -17.61 -21.02
CA ALA A 332 -7.46 -18.77 -21.84
C ALA A 332 -6.45 -19.92 -21.61
N GLY A 333 -6.89 -21.16 -21.82
CA GLY A 333 -5.97 -22.30 -21.91
C GLY A 333 -5.25 -22.31 -23.26
N GLY A 334 -4.02 -22.82 -23.28
CA GLY A 334 -3.25 -23.03 -24.50
C GLY A 334 -3.75 -24.22 -25.32
N ALA A 335 -3.45 -24.22 -26.61
CA ALA A 335 -3.76 -25.32 -27.51
C ALA A 335 -2.80 -26.50 -27.31
N ASN A 336 -3.33 -27.72 -27.46
CA ASN A 336 -2.50 -28.93 -27.55
C ASN A 336 -1.86 -29.01 -28.95
N ALA A 337 -0.58 -29.36 -29.01
CA ALA A 337 0.05 -29.81 -30.24
C ALA A 337 -0.28 -31.28 -30.51
N ALA A 338 -0.68 -31.58 -31.74
CA ALA A 338 -1.01 -32.93 -32.15
C ALA A 338 0.22 -33.86 -32.14
N ALA A 339 -0.02 -35.12 -31.81
CA ALA A 339 0.95 -36.19 -31.99
C ALA A 339 1.08 -36.55 -33.48
N VAL A 340 2.25 -37.02 -33.89
CA VAL A 340 2.46 -37.57 -35.24
C VAL A 340 2.46 -39.10 -35.17
N SER A 341 1.83 -39.72 -36.17
CA SER A 341 1.69 -41.18 -36.27
C SER A 341 3.04 -41.91 -36.12
N PRO A 342 3.11 -43.01 -35.34
CA PRO A 342 1.98 -43.80 -34.80
C PRO A 342 1.49 -43.36 -33.42
N SER A 343 2.01 -42.27 -32.84
CA SER A 343 1.64 -41.84 -31.49
C SER A 343 0.28 -41.11 -31.49
N THR A 344 -0.57 -41.44 -30.52
CA THR A 344 -1.79 -40.67 -30.18
C THR A 344 -1.68 -39.98 -28.82
N THR A 345 -0.52 -40.10 -28.18
CA THR A 345 -0.27 -39.62 -26.81
C THR A 345 0.05 -38.13 -26.83
N ILE A 346 -0.61 -37.36 -25.97
CA ILE A 346 -0.31 -35.96 -25.71
C ILE A 346 0.25 -35.83 -24.29
N LEU A 347 1.50 -35.39 -24.17
CA LEU A 347 2.15 -35.23 -22.88
C LEU A 347 1.41 -34.19 -22.03
N THR A 348 1.29 -34.50 -20.75
CA THR A 348 0.60 -33.67 -19.76
C THR A 348 1.35 -32.36 -19.53
N ALA A 349 0.67 -31.26 -19.74
CA ALA A 349 1.18 -29.91 -19.55
C ALA A 349 0.89 -29.37 -18.15
N TYR A 350 1.20 -28.09 -17.95
CA TYR A 350 1.19 -27.45 -16.64
C TYR A 350 -0.09 -26.62 -16.38
N GLY A 351 -0.54 -26.62 -15.13
CA GLY A 351 -1.69 -25.81 -14.70
C GLY A 351 -1.35 -24.32 -14.54
N GLY A 352 -2.39 -23.48 -14.66
CA GLY A 352 -2.31 -22.04 -14.44
C GLY A 352 -2.32 -21.65 -12.96
N GLY A 353 -1.75 -20.50 -12.63
CA GLY A 353 -1.75 -19.94 -11.27
C GLY A 353 -3.15 -19.50 -10.83
N ALA A 354 -3.36 -19.32 -9.52
CA ALA A 354 -4.63 -18.85 -8.97
C ALA A 354 -4.50 -17.60 -8.09
N CYS A 355 -5.63 -16.91 -7.87
CA CYS A 355 -5.74 -15.80 -6.93
C CYS A 355 -7.16 -15.75 -6.36
N GLY A 356 -8.06 -14.92 -6.90
CA GLY A 356 -9.49 -14.97 -6.59
C GLY A 356 -10.19 -16.08 -7.37
N GLY A 357 -9.83 -16.23 -8.64
CA GLY A 357 -10.25 -17.34 -9.48
C GLY A 357 -9.27 -18.51 -9.43
N ASN A 358 -9.78 -19.71 -9.69
CA ASN A 358 -8.98 -20.91 -9.89
C ASN A 358 -8.19 -20.83 -11.20
N GLY A 359 -6.99 -21.40 -11.20
CA GLY A 359 -6.24 -21.64 -12.42
C GLY A 359 -6.88 -22.74 -13.25
N GLY A 360 -6.70 -22.67 -14.56
CA GLY A 360 -7.09 -23.71 -15.49
C GLY A 360 -6.14 -24.91 -15.44
N ASN A 361 -6.65 -26.08 -15.80
CA ASN A 361 -5.84 -27.28 -15.95
C ASN A 361 -5.06 -27.24 -17.26
N GLY A 362 -3.86 -27.82 -17.27
CA GLY A 362 -3.10 -28.11 -18.48
C GLY A 362 -3.79 -29.18 -19.34
N GLY A 363 -3.45 -29.21 -20.62
CA GLY A 363 -3.88 -30.23 -21.57
C GLY A 363 -2.98 -31.47 -21.55
N GLY A 364 -3.35 -32.46 -22.36
CA GLY A 364 -2.69 -33.77 -22.43
C GLY A 364 -3.41 -34.83 -21.61
N ILE A 365 -2.71 -35.91 -21.25
CA ILE A 365 -3.30 -37.01 -20.48
C ILE A 365 -3.73 -36.55 -19.09
N ILE A 366 -4.99 -36.81 -18.73
CA ILE A 366 -5.50 -36.56 -17.37
C ILE A 366 -4.82 -37.53 -16.39
N PRO A 367 -4.24 -37.06 -15.29
CA PRO A 367 -3.57 -37.90 -14.29
C PRO A 367 -4.44 -39.07 -13.84
N GLY A 368 -3.88 -40.29 -13.86
CA GLY A 368 -4.58 -41.52 -13.50
C GLY A 368 -5.51 -42.08 -14.58
N THR A 369 -5.49 -41.53 -15.79
CA THR A 369 -6.29 -42.00 -16.94
C THR A 369 -5.44 -42.16 -18.21
N THR A 370 -6.07 -42.57 -19.30
CA THR A 370 -5.48 -42.58 -20.66
C THR A 370 -6.14 -41.56 -21.60
N THR A 371 -7.02 -40.70 -21.07
CA THR A 371 -7.81 -39.75 -21.87
C THR A 371 -7.04 -38.45 -22.05
N ASN A 372 -7.00 -37.93 -23.28
CA ASN A 372 -6.47 -36.60 -23.57
C ASN A 372 -7.53 -35.53 -23.31
N ALA A 373 -7.16 -34.46 -22.62
CA ALA A 373 -7.98 -33.28 -22.44
C ALA A 373 -7.31 -32.04 -23.06
N ASN A 374 -8.13 -31.06 -23.44
CA ASN A 374 -7.66 -29.73 -23.78
C ASN A 374 -7.36 -28.96 -22.49
N ALA A 375 -6.41 -28.02 -22.56
CA ALA A 375 -6.20 -27.10 -21.45
C ALA A 375 -7.46 -26.26 -21.22
N SER A 376 -7.75 -25.95 -19.96
CA SER A 376 -8.90 -25.13 -19.60
C SER A 376 -8.49 -23.69 -19.33
N ALA A 377 -9.44 -22.78 -19.54
CA ALA A 377 -9.30 -21.40 -19.07
C ALA A 377 -9.29 -21.33 -17.53
N GLY A 378 -8.69 -20.27 -17.00
CA GLY A 378 -8.82 -19.91 -15.59
C GLY A 378 -10.22 -19.34 -15.31
N ALA A 379 -10.68 -19.49 -14.07
CA ALA A 379 -11.93 -18.89 -13.61
C ALA A 379 -11.74 -17.39 -13.34
N ALA A 380 -12.83 -16.62 -13.42
CA ALA A 380 -12.82 -15.24 -12.96
C ALA A 380 -12.60 -15.15 -11.44
N GLY A 381 -11.98 -14.06 -10.99
CA GLY A 381 -11.88 -13.70 -9.58
C GLY A 381 -13.00 -12.75 -9.16
N TYR A 382 -12.71 -11.81 -8.25
CA TYR A 382 -13.75 -11.02 -7.59
C TYR A 382 -13.51 -9.51 -7.68
N ALA A 383 -14.58 -8.77 -8.00
CA ALA A 383 -14.69 -7.35 -7.73
C ALA A 383 -15.62 -7.16 -6.52
N ILE A 384 -15.06 -6.68 -5.41
CA ILE A 384 -15.73 -6.57 -4.12
C ILE A 384 -15.87 -5.09 -3.78
N THR A 385 -17.07 -4.70 -3.37
CA THR A 385 -17.36 -3.35 -2.87
C THR A 385 -17.77 -3.46 -1.41
N ILE A 386 -17.15 -2.64 -0.56
CA ILE A 386 -17.49 -2.55 0.86
C ILE A 386 -17.77 -1.08 1.18
N VAL A 387 -19.00 -0.80 1.62
CA VAL A 387 -19.39 0.53 2.08
C VAL A 387 -19.30 0.55 3.59
N LEU A 388 -18.49 1.46 4.13
CA LEU A 388 -18.18 1.50 5.55
C LEU A 388 -18.02 2.95 6.03
N PRO A 389 -18.58 3.30 7.20
CA PRO A 389 -18.69 4.69 7.63
C PRO A 389 -17.34 5.36 7.88
N ASP A 390 -16.35 4.58 8.35
CA ASP A 390 -14.96 5.01 8.45
C ASP A 390 -14.03 3.82 8.21
N ILE A 391 -13.05 4.02 7.34
CA ILE A 391 -12.04 3.02 7.02
C ILE A 391 -10.99 2.83 8.11
N ASP A 392 -10.70 3.86 8.91
CA ASP A 392 -9.75 3.71 10.03
C ASP A 392 -10.29 2.74 11.09
N ALA A 393 -11.62 2.68 11.26
CA ALA A 393 -12.27 1.73 12.17
C ALA A 393 -12.31 0.30 11.60
N TYR A 394 -12.35 0.16 10.27
CA TYR A 394 -12.46 -1.13 9.58
C TYR A 394 -11.11 -1.83 9.37
N ILE A 395 -10.01 -1.08 9.38
CA ILE A 395 -8.64 -1.60 9.23
C ILE A 395 -7.88 -1.34 10.55
N PRO A 396 -8.14 -2.11 11.64
CA PRO A 396 -7.52 -1.84 12.92
C PRO A 396 -6.03 -2.23 12.90
N GLY A 397 -5.18 -1.39 13.50
CA GLY A 397 -3.86 -1.82 13.96
C GLY A 397 -2.71 -1.78 12.97
N ARG A 398 -2.73 -0.88 11.97
CA ARG A 398 -1.53 -0.54 11.16
C ARG A 398 -1.17 0.95 11.27
N HIS A 399 -1.12 1.43 12.51
CA HIS A 399 -0.60 2.75 12.87
C HIS A 399 0.93 2.71 12.87
#